data_AF-Q7U7R0-F1
#
_entry.id   AF-Q7U7R0-F1
#
_cell.length_a   1.000
_cell.length_b   1.000
_cell.length_c   1.000
_cell.angle_alpha   90.00
_cell.angle_beta   90.00
_cell.angle_gamma   90.00
#
_symmetry.space_group_name_H-M   'P 1'
#
loop_
_entity.id
_entity.type
_entity.pdbx_description
1 polymer ?
#
loop_
_entity_poly.entity_id
_entity_poly.type
_entity_poly.pdbx_seq_one_letter_code
_entity_poly.pdbx_strand_id
1 'polypeptide(L)'
;MIAAVVLAVIISVATAPAAAEENTIRRFCMAAFEAAMANAGLTPPEGMGTFTCDCFLEQVSQGADLNEARETCKTEAAQRFPLDS
;
A
#
# COMPACT_ATOMS: atom_id res chain seq x y z
N MET A 1 47.62 -2.04 32.21
CA MET A 1 46.15 -2.08 32.09
C MET A 1 45.81 -1.35 30.80
N ILE A 2 45.53 -2.09 29.72
CA ILE A 2 45.47 -1.55 28.36
C ILE A 2 44.08 -0.97 28.11
N ALA A 3 44.06 0.24 27.57
CA ALA A 3 42.91 1.09 27.28
C ALA A 3 41.82 0.37 26.48
N ALA A 4 40.58 0.42 26.99
CA ALA A 4 39.40 0.04 26.23
C ALA A 4 39.00 1.22 25.34
N VAL A 5 39.34 1.12 24.06
CA VAL A 5 38.96 2.09 23.02
C VAL A 5 37.46 1.95 22.77
N VAL A 6 36.74 3.05 22.98
CA VAL A 6 35.31 3.21 22.71
C VAL A 6 35.08 3.17 21.20
N LEU A 7 34.45 2.10 20.69
CA LEU A 7 34.02 2.04 19.30
C LEU A 7 32.54 2.43 19.21
N ALA A 8 32.29 3.73 19.15
CA ALA A 8 30.97 4.26 18.82
C ALA A 8 30.72 4.04 17.33
N VAL A 9 29.99 2.96 17.00
CA VAL A 9 29.49 2.70 15.64
C VAL A 9 28.36 3.70 15.37
N ILE A 10 28.71 4.79 14.69
CA ILE A 10 27.75 5.71 14.08
C ILE A 10 27.11 5.01 12.87
N ILE A 11 25.97 4.36 13.10
CA ILE A 11 25.12 3.83 12.03
C ILE A 11 24.46 5.05 11.36
N SER A 12 25.00 5.50 10.24
CA SER A 12 24.32 6.45 9.36
C SER A 12 23.09 5.75 8.78
N VAL A 13 21.93 5.97 9.39
CA VAL A 13 20.65 5.54 8.84
C VAL A 13 20.39 6.42 7.60
N ALA A 14 20.67 5.89 6.42
CA ALA A 14 20.27 6.51 5.18
C ALA A 14 18.73 6.44 5.12
N THR A 15 18.06 7.55 5.39
CA THR A 15 16.61 7.67 5.12
C THR A 15 16.42 7.66 3.61
N ALA A 16 16.09 6.49 3.06
CA ALA A 16 15.63 6.38 1.69
C ALA A 16 14.39 7.28 1.50
N PRO A 17 14.25 7.97 0.36
CA PRO A 17 13.11 8.84 0.13
C PRO A 17 11.84 8.00 0.01
N ALA A 18 10.99 8.02 1.04
CA ALA A 18 9.72 7.28 1.11
C ALA A 18 8.82 7.43 -0.14
N ALA A 19 8.92 8.57 -0.84
CA ALA A 19 8.15 8.86 -2.05
C ALA A 19 8.42 7.91 -3.24
N ALA A 20 9.63 7.32 -3.34
CA ALA A 20 9.95 6.40 -4.44
C ALA A 20 9.34 5.00 -4.23
N GLU A 21 9.24 4.57 -2.97
CA GLU A 21 8.66 3.29 -2.57
C GLU A 21 7.14 3.32 -2.68
N GLU A 22 6.51 4.41 -2.24
CA GLU A 22 5.07 4.62 -2.28
C GLU A 22 4.51 4.51 -3.72
N ASN A 23 5.24 5.03 -4.71
CA ASN A 23 4.87 4.95 -6.12
C ASN A 23 4.91 3.49 -6.65
N THR A 24 5.83 2.67 -6.14
CA THR A 24 5.97 1.28 -6.56
C THR A 24 4.87 0.40 -5.98
N ILE A 25 4.57 0.54 -4.69
CA ILE A 25 3.49 -0.21 -4.03
C ILE A 25 2.15 0.14 -4.68
N ARG A 26 1.93 1.43 -5.00
CA ARG A 26 0.72 1.88 -5.70
C ARG A 26 0.54 1.22 -7.07
N ARG A 27 1.62 1.09 -7.86
CA ARG A 27 1.58 0.38 -9.15
C ARG A 27 1.20 -1.09 -9.00
N PHE A 28 1.79 -1.78 -8.02
CA PHE A 28 1.46 -3.18 -7.75
C PHE A 28 0.02 -3.33 -7.26
N CYS A 29 -0.45 -2.43 -6.40
CA CYS A 29 -1.85 -2.41 -5.98
C CYS A 29 -2.79 -2.28 -7.18
N MET A 30 -2.52 -1.33 -8.09
CA MET A 30 -3.37 -1.11 -9.25
C MET A 30 -3.41 -2.33 -10.16
N ALA A 31 -2.25 -2.96 -10.43
CA ALA A 31 -2.19 -4.18 -11.23
C ALA A 31 -2.97 -5.33 -10.59
N ALA A 32 -2.89 -5.49 -9.27
CA ALA A 32 -3.66 -6.50 -8.54
C ALA A 32 -5.17 -6.21 -8.58
N PHE A 33 -5.56 -4.94 -8.46
CA PHE A 33 -6.96 -4.50 -8.59
C PHE A 33 -7.50 -4.81 -9.99
N GLU A 34 -6.80 -4.42 -11.05
CA GLU A 34 -7.19 -4.68 -12.44
C GLU A 34 -7.32 -6.18 -12.71
N ALA A 35 -6.37 -6.99 -12.22
CA ALA A 35 -6.43 -8.45 -12.34
C ALA A 35 -7.64 -9.05 -11.62
N ALA A 36 -7.97 -8.56 -10.41
CA ALA A 36 -9.13 -9.02 -9.67
C ALA A 36 -10.45 -8.69 -10.38
N MET A 37 -10.57 -7.48 -10.93
CA MET A 37 -11.73 -7.05 -11.71
C MET A 37 -11.89 -7.87 -13.00
N ALA A 38 -10.79 -8.08 -13.74
CA ALA A 38 -10.79 -8.91 -14.94
C ALA A 38 -11.17 -10.36 -14.62
N ASN A 39 -10.64 -10.93 -13.53
CA ASN A 39 -11.02 -12.27 -13.07
C ASN A 39 -12.49 -12.37 -12.69
N ALA A 40 -13.09 -11.30 -12.18
CA ALA A 40 -14.52 -11.22 -11.88
C ALA A 40 -15.39 -10.94 -13.13
N GLY A 41 -14.79 -10.66 -14.29
CA GLY A 41 -15.51 -10.24 -15.50
C GLY A 41 -16.12 -8.85 -15.41
N LEU A 42 -15.66 -8.03 -14.45
CA LEU A 42 -16.20 -6.70 -14.18
C LEU A 42 -15.30 -5.62 -14.78
N THR A 43 -15.92 -4.55 -15.27
CA THR A 43 -15.21 -3.33 -15.66
C THR A 43 -15.37 -2.30 -14.53
N PRO A 44 -14.29 -1.92 -13.83
CA PRO A 44 -14.38 -0.93 -12.76
C PRO A 44 -14.74 0.45 -13.31
N PRO A 45 -15.62 1.23 -12.65
CA PRO A 45 -15.86 2.62 -13.00
C PRO A 45 -14.61 3.46 -12.75
N GLU A 46 -14.58 4.62 -13.41
CA GLU A 46 -13.47 5.57 -13.27
C GLU A 46 -13.24 5.94 -11.80
N GLY A 47 -11.96 5.96 -11.40
CA GLY A 47 -11.55 6.33 -10.05
C GLY A 47 -11.62 5.22 -9.01
N MET A 48 -12.32 4.10 -9.26
CA MET A 48 -12.45 3.02 -8.27
C MET A 48 -11.11 2.40 -7.88
N GLY A 49 -10.26 2.07 -8.86
CA GLY A 49 -8.94 1.50 -8.58
C GLY A 49 -8.01 2.46 -7.85
N THR A 50 -8.06 3.75 -8.23
CA THR A 50 -7.28 4.81 -7.55
C THR A 50 -7.70 4.95 -6.11
N PHE A 51 -9.00 5.10 -5.84
CA PHE A 51 -9.54 5.17 -4.49
C PHE A 51 -9.16 3.93 -3.65
N THR A 52 -9.34 2.73 -4.22
CA THR A 52 -9.08 1.47 -3.50
C THR A 52 -7.59 1.37 -3.11
N CYS A 53 -6.68 1.75 -4.01
CA CYS A 53 -5.25 1.68 -3.76
C CYS A 53 -4.74 2.76 -2.82
N ASP A 54 -5.28 3.98 -2.92
CA ASP A 54 -4.92 5.06 -2.02
C ASP A 54 -5.42 4.73 -0.59
N CYS A 55 -6.64 4.22 -0.44
CA CYS A 55 -7.15 3.70 0.83
C CYS A 55 -6.25 2.60 1.41
N PHE A 56 -5.82 1.64 0.57
CA PHE A 56 -4.98 0.52 1.04
C PHE A 56 -3.64 1.02 1.60
N LEU A 57 -2.99 1.94 0.88
CA LEU A 57 -1.74 2.56 1.33
C LEU A 57 -1.95 3.33 2.63
N GLU A 58 -3.07 4.04 2.76
CA GLU A 58 -3.42 4.79 3.97
C GLU A 58 -3.58 3.85 5.17
N GLN A 59 -4.34 2.77 5.04
CA GLN A 59 -4.54 1.76 6.09
C GLN A 59 -3.22 1.12 6.54
N VAL A 60 -2.37 0.74 5.58
CA VAL A 60 -1.04 0.17 5.88
C VAL A 60 -0.15 1.20 6.59
N SER A 61 -0.20 2.46 6.17
CA SER A 61 0.57 3.54 6.83
C SER A 61 0.10 3.81 8.27
N GLN A 62 -1.18 3.54 8.56
CA GLN A 62 -1.77 3.61 9.90
C GLN A 62 -1.49 2.37 10.76
N GLY A 63 -0.82 1.35 10.20
CA GLY A 63 -0.42 0.13 10.90
C GLY A 63 -1.44 -1.01 10.81
N ALA A 64 -2.45 -0.92 9.94
CA ALA A 64 -3.37 -2.04 9.70
C ALA A 64 -2.63 -3.21 9.04
N ASP A 65 -3.03 -4.43 9.38
CA ASP A 65 -2.56 -5.63 8.69
C ASP A 65 -3.00 -5.63 7.22
N LEU A 66 -2.19 -6.20 6.32
CA LEU A 66 -2.48 -6.18 4.87
C LEU A 66 -3.85 -6.78 4.52
N ASN A 67 -4.28 -7.80 5.28
CA ASN A 67 -5.57 -8.44 5.07
C ASN A 67 -6.73 -7.55 5.50
N GLU A 68 -6.59 -6.88 6.64
CA GLU A 68 -7.57 -5.93 7.16
C GLU A 68 -7.69 -4.73 6.21
N ALA A 69 -6.57 -4.10 5.84
CA ALA A 69 -6.52 -2.99 4.90
C ALA A 69 -7.24 -3.32 3.59
N ARG A 70 -7.00 -4.51 3.04
CA ARG A 70 -7.64 -4.95 1.79
C ARG A 70 -9.16 -5.08 1.94
N GLU A 71 -9.63 -5.76 3.00
CA GLU A 71 -11.07 -5.98 3.18
C GLU A 71 -11.82 -4.68 3.48
N THR A 72 -11.24 -3.80 4.30
CA THR A 72 -11.77 -2.46 4.58
C THR A 72 -11.91 -1.66 3.28
N CYS A 73 -10.83 -1.50 2.52
CA CYS A 73 -10.84 -0.67 1.32
C CYS A 73 -11.69 -1.25 0.20
N LYS A 74 -11.78 -2.58 0.05
CA LYS A 74 -12.71 -3.22 -0.87
C LYS A 74 -14.17 -2.91 -0.49
N THR A 75 -14.49 -2.93 0.80
CA THR A 75 -15.84 -2.67 1.31
C THR A 75 -16.23 -1.21 1.09
N GLU A 76 -15.33 -0.27 1.38
CA GLU A 76 -15.53 1.16 1.10
C GLU A 76 -15.66 1.43 -0.40
N ALA A 77 -14.82 0.80 -1.23
CA ALA A 77 -14.90 0.93 -2.68
C ALA A 77 -16.23 0.42 -3.22
N ALA A 78 -16.72 -0.73 -2.75
CA ALA A 78 -18.02 -1.27 -3.18
C ALA A 78 -19.19 -0.38 -2.78
N GLN A 79 -19.13 0.30 -1.63
CA GLN A 79 -20.15 1.27 -1.21
C GLN A 79 -20.12 2.54 -2.05
N ARG A 80 -18.92 3.00 -2.43
CA ARG A 80 -18.71 4.27 -3.15
C ARG A 80 -18.87 4.13 -4.66
N PHE A 81 -18.54 2.96 -5.20
CA PHE A 81 -18.56 2.61 -6.61
C PHE A 81 -19.39 1.33 -6.79
N PRO A 82 -20.72 1.42 -6.75
CA PRO A 82 -21.57 0.27 -7.01
C PRO A 82 -21.27 -0.26 -8.41
N LEU A 83 -20.98 -1.57 -8.48
CA LEU A 83 -20.72 -2.28 -9.72
C LEU A 83 -22.02 -2.95 -10.16
N ASP A 84 -22.49 -2.63 -11.37
CA ASP A 84 -23.56 -3.38 -12.00
C ASP A 84 -23.00 -4.74 -12.44
N SER A 85 -23.49 -5.81 -11.81
CA SER A 85 -23.13 -7.21 -12.08
C SER A 85 -24.08 -7.86 -13.07
#